data_AF-A0A536ESY8-F1
#
_entry.id   AF-A0A536ESY8-F1
#
_cell.length_a   1.000
_cell.length_b   1.000
_cell.length_c   1.000
_cell.angle_alpha   90.00
_cell.angle_beta   90.00
_cell.angle_gamma   90.00
#
_symmetry.space_group_name_H-M   'P 1'
#
loop_
_entity.id
_entity.type
_entity.pdbx_description
1 polymer ?
#
loop_
_entity_poly.entity_id
_entity_poly.type
_entity_poly.pdbx_seq_one_letter_code
_entity_poly.pdbx_strand_id
1 'polypeptide(L)'
;SGFSYPSGHAVFFTWMSFMLAASLAPRIKPIYRPAVWILAITVIVLTCIARVWAGDHWPSDVVGGVLLGAGWSAFVLWLPERWLPSPSLRWFGGRLRRRSASR
;
A
#
# COMPACT_ATOMS: atom_id res chain seq x y z
N SER A 1 1.59 24.69 9.03
CA SER A 1 0.84 24.38 7.79
C SER A 1 0.34 22.95 7.86
N GLY A 2 -0.93 22.60 8.02
CA GLY A 2 -2.20 23.31 8.19
C GLY A 2 -3.25 22.24 8.52
N PHE A 3 -4.32 22.62 9.22
CA PHE A 3 -5.44 21.72 9.50
C PHE A 3 -6.15 21.37 8.19
N SER A 4 -5.70 20.29 7.55
CA SER A 4 -6.25 19.82 6.28
C SER A 4 -6.92 18.46 6.49
N TYR A 5 -8.22 18.42 6.24
CA TYR A 5 -8.97 17.17 6.15
C TYR A 5 -8.89 16.62 4.72
N PRO A 6 -8.66 15.31 4.51
CA PRO A 6 -8.22 14.32 5.50
C PRO A 6 -6.69 14.39 5.77
N SER A 7 -6.22 13.80 6.86
CA SER A 7 -4.80 13.80 7.21
C SER A 7 -3.96 13.03 6.17
N GLY A 8 -3.11 13.74 5.43
CA GLY A 8 -2.24 13.15 4.39
C GLY A 8 -1.27 12.11 4.95
N HIS A 9 -0.78 12.29 6.18
CA HIS A 9 0.04 11.28 6.86
C HIS A 9 -0.76 9.99 7.10
N ALA A 10 -2.00 10.10 7.59
CA ALA A 10 -2.85 8.93 7.79
C ALA A 10 -3.16 8.22 6.46
N VAL A 11 -3.44 8.96 5.38
CA VAL A 11 -3.63 8.39 4.03
C VAL A 11 -2.39 7.62 3.57
N PHE A 12 -1.23 8.27 3.61
CA PHE A 12 0.03 7.71 3.11
C PHE A 12 0.46 6.45 3.86
N PHE A 13 0.47 6.50 5.19
CA PHE A 13 0.88 5.35 6.01
C PHE A 13 -0.12 4.21 5.92
N THR A 14 -1.41 4.49 5.78
CA THR A 14 -2.43 3.45 5.53
C THR A 14 -2.17 2.77 4.19
N TRP A 15 -2.04 3.54 3.10
CA TRP A 15 -1.80 2.99 1.77
C TRP A 15 -0.49 2.20 1.69
N MET A 16 0.63 2.78 2.13
CA MET A 16 1.95 2.15 2.05
C MET A 16 1.98 0.85 2.86
N SER A 17 1.54 0.88 4.12
CA SER A 17 1.61 -0.30 4.99
C SER A 17 0.73 -1.42 4.46
N PHE A 18 -0.45 -1.08 3.94
CA PHE A 18 -1.35 -2.06 3.34
C PHE A 18 -0.78 -2.67 2.05
N MET A 19 -0.25 -1.84 1.13
CA MET A 19 0.38 -2.33 -0.10
C MET A 19 1.59 -3.22 0.17
N LEU A 20 2.44 -2.85 1.13
CA LEU A 20 3.59 -3.65 1.55
C LEU A 20 3.14 -4.99 2.12
N ALA A 21 2.17 -4.99 3.04
CA ALA A 21 1.63 -6.21 3.62
C ALA A 21 1.00 -7.12 2.56
N ALA A 22 0.18 -6.56 1.67
CA ALA A 22 -0.46 -7.30 0.57
C ALA A 22 0.56 -7.89 -0.42
N SER A 23 1.64 -7.17 -0.71
CA SER A 23 2.72 -7.63 -1.60
C SER A 23 3.60 -8.69 -0.93
N LEU A 24 3.89 -8.56 0.38
CA LEU A 24 4.80 -9.45 1.09
C LEU A 24 4.13 -10.73 1.59
N ALA A 25 2.85 -10.68 2.00
CA ALA A 25 2.13 -11.82 2.57
C ALA A 25 2.12 -13.08 1.68
N PRO A 26 2.03 -12.99 0.34
CA PRO A 26 2.14 -14.16 -0.54
C PRO A 26 3.54 -14.80 -0.56
N ARG A 27 4.60 -14.00 -0.29
CA ARG A 27 6.00 -14.43 -0.36
C ARG A 27 6.53 -15.05 0.93
N ILE A 28 5.76 -15.00 2.01
CA ILE A 28 6.12 -15.56 3.33
C ILE A 28 5.32 -16.82 3.63
N LYS A 29 5.87 -17.68 4.50
CA LYS A 29 5.18 -18.89 4.94
C LYS A 29 3.82 -18.52 5.56
N PRO A 30 2.75 -19.29 5.32
CA PRO A 30 1.40 -18.98 5.80
C PRO A 30 1.32 -18.65 7.29
N ILE A 31 2.11 -19.35 8.12
CA ILE A 31 2.18 -19.14 9.57
C ILE A 31 2.64 -17.74 9.99
N TYR A 32 3.42 -17.04 9.15
CA TYR A 32 3.93 -15.69 9.44
C TYR A 32 3.10 -14.57 8.80
N ARG A 33 2.09 -14.91 7.98
CA ARG A 33 1.21 -13.90 7.36
C ARG A 33 0.50 -13.00 8.36
N PRO A 34 -0.04 -13.52 9.49
CA PRO A 34 -0.65 -12.67 10.50
C PRO A 34 0.33 -11.64 11.07
N ALA A 35 1.60 -12.01 11.28
CA ALA A 35 2.60 -11.12 11.84
C ALA A 35 2.86 -9.89 10.96
N VAL A 36 2.87 -10.05 9.63
CA VAL A 36 3.04 -8.94 8.69
C VAL A 36 1.84 -7.99 8.72
N TRP A 37 0.62 -8.53 8.80
CA TRP A 37 -0.59 -7.70 8.90
C TRP A 37 -0.68 -6.98 10.24
N ILE A 38 -0.33 -7.65 11.35
CA ILE A 38 -0.26 -7.04 12.68
C ILE A 38 0.73 -5.88 12.66
N LEU A 39 1.93 -6.08 12.12
CA LEU A 39 2.94 -5.02 12.02
C LEU A 39 2.42 -3.82 11.21
N ALA A 40 1.79 -4.06 10.06
CA ALA A 40 1.21 -3.00 9.24
C ALA A 40 0.14 -2.20 10.00
N ILE A 41 -0.78 -2.88 10.70
CA ILE A 41 -1.81 -2.24 11.52
C ILE A 41 -1.18 -1.44 12.66
N THR A 42 -0.18 -1.99 13.35
CA THR A 42 0.54 -1.29 14.42
C THR A 42 1.17 0.00 13.92
N VAL A 43 1.85 -0.02 12.76
CA VAL A 43 2.44 1.19 12.16
C VAL A 43 1.38 2.24 11.84
N ILE A 44 0.24 1.84 11.27
CA ILE A 44 -0.86 2.76 10.95
C ILE A 44 -1.40 3.39 12.24
N VAL A 45 -1.71 2.58 13.25
CA VAL A 45 -2.29 3.05 14.53
C VAL A 45 -1.33 3.97 15.26
N LEU A 46 -0.05 3.60 15.38
CA LEU A 46 0.95 4.45 16.04
C LEU A 46 1.12 5.79 15.33
N THR A 47 1.11 5.79 13.99
CA THR A 47 1.18 7.03 13.21
C THR A 47 -0.05 7.89 13.44
N CYS A 48 -1.24 7.29 13.43
CA CYS A 48 -2.50 7.97 13.69
C CYS A 48 -2.52 8.63 15.08
N ILE A 49 -2.13 7.89 16.12
CA ILE A 49 -2.03 8.39 17.50
C ILE A 49 -1.02 9.53 17.57
N ALA A 50 0.16 9.38 16.97
CA ALA A 50 1.19 10.42 16.97
C ALA A 50 0.70 11.74 16.36
N ARG A 51 -0.17 11.69 15.34
CA ARG A 51 -0.73 12.91 14.70
C ARG A 51 -1.78 13.61 15.55
N VAL A 52 -2.61 12.86 16.26
CA VAL A 52 -3.55 13.44 17.22
C VAL A 52 -2.79 14.01 18.42
N TRP A 53 -1.78 13.28 18.91
CA TRP A 53 -1.04 13.69 20.10
C TRP A 53 -0.14 14.91 19.87
N ALA A 54 0.42 15.06 18.66
CA ALA A 54 1.13 16.27 18.27
C ALA A 54 0.22 17.52 18.19
N GLY A 55 -1.10 17.35 18.22
CA GLY A 55 -2.08 18.43 18.07
C GLY A 55 -2.23 18.96 16.64
N ASP A 56 -1.58 18.31 15.67
CA ASP A 56 -1.59 18.73 14.25
C ASP A 56 -2.94 18.42 13.56
N HIS A 57 -3.67 17.43 14.05
CA HIS A 57 -4.89 16.92 13.41
C HIS A 57 -5.96 16.52 14.42
N TRP A 58 -7.21 16.75 14.04
CA TRP A 58 -8.35 16.22 14.79
C TRP A 58 -8.49 14.72 14.56
N PRO A 59 -9.05 13.96 15.52
CA PRO A 59 -9.33 12.53 15.33
C PRO A 59 -10.14 12.23 14.06
N SER A 60 -11.07 13.12 13.70
CA SER A 60 -11.84 13.03 12.45
C SER A 60 -10.96 13.07 11.19
N ASP A 61 -9.92 13.92 11.16
CA ASP A 61 -9.01 14.04 10.02
C ASP A 61 -8.21 12.76 9.80
N VAL A 62 -7.83 12.12 10.91
CA VAL A 62 -7.11 10.86 10.91
C VAL A 62 -8.02 9.72 10.45
N VAL A 63 -9.25 9.65 10.96
CA VAL A 63 -10.25 8.66 10.49
C VAL A 63 -10.52 8.80 9.00
N GLY A 64 -10.75 10.04 8.52
CA GLY A 64 -10.93 10.31 7.09
C GLY A 64 -9.72 9.88 6.26
N GLY A 65 -8.51 10.07 6.78
CA GLY A 65 -7.29 9.66 6.10
C GLY A 65 -7.11 8.15 6.03
N VAL A 66 -7.41 7.43 7.12
CA VAL A 66 -7.41 5.96 7.14
C VAL A 66 -8.44 5.40 6.16
N LEU A 67 -9.68 5.93 6.16
CA LEU A 67 -10.73 5.49 5.25
C LEU A 67 -10.35 5.72 3.78
N LEU A 68 -9.81 6.90 3.45
CA LEU A 68 -9.37 7.20 2.09
C LEU A 68 -8.19 6.32 1.67
N GLY A 69 -7.19 6.14 2.54
CA GLY A 69 -6.04 5.28 2.27
C GLY A 69 -6.42 3.81 2.08
N ALA A 70 -7.34 3.31 2.91
CA ALA A 70 -7.87 1.94 2.81
C ALA A 70 -8.72 1.76 1.55
N GLY A 71 -9.63 2.70 1.26
CA GLY A 71 -10.47 2.68 0.06
C GLY A 71 -9.63 2.72 -1.22
N TRP A 72 -8.61 3.58 -1.25
CA TRP A 72 -7.67 3.64 -2.38
C TRP A 72 -6.87 2.35 -2.54
N SER A 73 -6.39 1.78 -1.44
CA SER A 73 -5.69 0.48 -1.44
C SER A 73 -6.57 -0.65 -2.00
N ALA A 74 -7.82 -0.73 -1.54
CA ALA A 74 -8.78 -1.71 -2.03
C ALA A 74 -9.05 -1.51 -3.53
N PHE A 75 -9.24 -0.27 -3.98
CA PHE A 75 -9.42 0.05 -5.39
C PHE A 75 -8.23 -0.40 -6.26
N VAL A 76 -7.00 -0.12 -5.82
CA VAL A 76 -5.77 -0.51 -6.53
C VAL A 76 -5.62 -2.02 -6.62
N LEU A 77 -5.93 -2.78 -5.57
CA LEU A 77 -5.83 -4.24 -5.58
C LEU A 77 -6.95 -4.91 -6.38
N TRP A 78 -8.12 -4.30 -6.41
CA TRP A 78 -9.28 -4.77 -7.17
C TRP A 78 -9.14 -4.52 -8.68
N LEU A 79 -8.45 -3.45 -9.08
CA LEU A 79 -8.36 -3.05 -10.49
C LEU A 79 -7.73 -4.14 -11.39
N PRO A 80 -6.64 -4.83 -10.99
CA PRO A 80 -6.08 -5.93 -11.77
C PRO A 80 -6.99 -7.13 -11.91
N GLU A 81 -7.78 -7.47 -10.89
CA GLU A 81 -8.68 -8.63 -10.93
C GLU A 81 -9.77 -8.48 -12.00
N ARG A 82 -10.10 -7.25 -12.39
CA ARG A 82 -11.16 -6.98 -13.38
C ARG A 82 -10.67 -6.54 -14.75
N TRP A 83 -9.52 -5.85 -14.83
CA TRP A 83 -9.16 -5.13 -16.05
C TRP A 83 -7.72 -5.34 -16.56
N LEU A 84 -6.80 -5.84 -15.73
CA LEU A 84 -5.40 -5.97 -16.15
C LEU A 84 -5.01 -7.44 -16.30
N PRO A 85 -4.33 -7.82 -17.40
CA PRO A 85 -3.70 -9.13 -17.50
C PRO A 85 -2.76 -9.35 -16.31
N SER A 86 -2.69 -10.57 -15.80
CA SER A 86 -1.73 -10.91 -14.73
C SER A 86 -0.33 -10.42 -15.11
N PRO A 87 0.40 -9.73 -14.21
CA PRO A 87 1.72 -9.21 -14.52
C PRO A 87 2.65 -10.34 -14.98
N SER A 88 2.82 -10.45 -16.29
CA SER A 88 3.71 -11.45 -16.87
C SER A 88 5.14 -10.91 -16.86
N LEU A 89 6.13 -11.77 -16.61
CA LEU A 89 7.56 -11.44 -16.69
C LEU A 89 7.96 -10.79 -18.03
N ARG A 90 7.11 -10.89 -19.06
CA ARG A 90 7.27 -10.22 -20.36
C ARG A 90 7.32 -8.69 -20.28
N TRP A 91 6.70 -8.08 -19.26
CA TRP A 91 6.79 -6.63 -19.01
C TRP A 91 8.22 -6.18 -18.71
N PHE A 92 9.02 -7.04 -18.06
CA PHE A 92 10.43 -6.78 -17.77
C PHE A 92 11.38 -7.40 -18.80
N GLY A 93 10.93 -8.37 -19.60
CA GLY A 93 11.75 -9.13 -20.56
C GLY A 93 11.93 -8.51 -21.96
N GLY A 94 11.55 -7.26 -22.16
CA GLY A 94 11.54 -6.61 -23.47
C GLY A 94 12.89 -6.08 -23.98
N ARG A 95 13.98 -6.88 -24.00
CA ARG A 95 15.16 -6.57 -24.87
C ARG A 95 16.26 -7.62 -25.08
N LEU A 96 15.99 -8.94 -25.06
CA LEU A 96 17.06 -9.94 -25.34
C LEU A 96 16.77 -10.85 -26.53
N ARG A 97 16.08 -10.37 -27.56
CA ARG A 97 15.86 -11.17 -28.78
C ARG A 97 15.90 -10.34 -30.05
N ARG A 98 17.08 -9.77 -30.36
CA ARG A 98 17.45 -9.33 -31.73
C ARG A 98 18.91 -8.86 -31.73
N ARG A 99 19.86 -9.80 -31.78
CA ARG A 99 21.14 -9.60 -32.46
C ARG A 99 21.86 -10.93 -32.64
N SER A 100 22.21 -11.18 -33.90
CA SER A 100 23.16 -12.18 -34.38
C SER A 100 22.68 -13.63 -34.56
N ALA A 101 21.89 -13.84 -35.61
CA ALA A 101 21.95 -15.06 -36.42
C ALA A 101 21.86 -14.65 -37.90
N SER A 102 22.90 -13.96 -38.36
CA SER A 102 23.18 -13.71 -39.77
C SER A 102 24.69 -13.67 -39.94
N ARG A 103 25.28 -14.84 -40.17
CA ARG A 103 26.50 -15.11 -40.91
C ARG A 103 26.76 -16.61 -40.85
#